data_AF-A0A2V7HLU1-F1
#
_entry.id   AF-A0A2V7HLU1-F1
#
_cell.length_a   1.000
_cell.length_b   1.000
_cell.length_c   1.000
_cell.angle_alpha   90.00
_cell.angle_beta   90.00
_cell.angle_gamma   90.00
#
_symmetry.space_group_name_H-M   'P 1'
#
loop_
_entity.id
_entity.type
_entity.pdbx_description
1 polymer ?
#
loop_
_entity_poly.entity_id
_entity_poly.type
_entity_poly.pdbx_seq_one_letter_code
_entity_poly.pdbx_strand_id
1 'polypeptide(L)'
;MDQYHTSLRRVARLYVSNRAVADEVVQDTWVGVIQGLWAFEGRSSLRTWIFRILINHAKTRAVREGRTVPFAGVAADDVGGPEAAVSPERFRPADHPTEAGHWTSLPRDIETSPEGRLLSR
;
A
#
# COMPACT_ATOMS: atom_id res chain seq x y z
N MET A 1 -12.15 -27.65 3.41
CA MET A 1 -11.73 -26.24 3.26
C MET A 1 -10.49 -25.92 4.09
N ASP A 2 -10.45 -26.31 5.38
CA ASP A 2 -9.39 -25.93 6.32
C ASP A 2 -7.95 -26.35 5.95
N GLN A 3 -7.79 -27.53 5.33
CA GLN A 3 -6.47 -28.01 4.88
C GLN A 3 -5.87 -27.13 3.77
N TYR A 4 -6.71 -26.71 2.82
CA TYR A 4 -6.31 -25.78 1.76
C TYR A 4 -6.04 -24.40 2.35
N HIS A 5 -6.90 -23.92 3.25
CA HIS A 5 -6.74 -22.61 3.88
C HIS A 5 -5.37 -22.45 4.56
N THR A 6 -4.91 -23.45 5.31
CA THR A 6 -3.60 -23.41 5.98
C THR A 6 -2.46 -23.37 4.98
N SER A 7 -2.54 -24.17 3.91
CA SER A 7 -1.52 -24.23 2.87
C SER A 7 -1.46 -22.94 2.04
N LEU A 8 -2.61 -22.39 1.67
CA LEU A 8 -2.73 -21.13 0.92
C LEU A 8 -2.17 -19.97 1.74
N ARG A 9 -2.53 -19.88 3.03
CA ARG A 9 -1.98 -18.87 3.94
C ARG A 9 -0.46 -18.95 4.04
N ARG A 10 0.10 -20.17 4.10
CA ARG A 10 1.56 -20.38 4.16
C ARG A 10 2.26 -19.86 2.90
N VAL A 11 1.66 -20.08 1.72
CA VAL A 11 2.21 -19.57 0.45
C VAL A 11 1.99 -18.06 0.30
N ALA A 12 0.84 -17.52 0.69
CA ALA A 12 0.57 -16.08 0.63
C ALA A 12 1.60 -15.27 1.42
N ARG A 13 2.01 -15.75 2.60
CA ARG A 13 3.06 -15.12 3.43
C ARG A 13 4.43 -15.03 2.77
N LEU A 14 4.69 -15.74 1.67
CA LEU A 14 5.93 -15.58 0.90
C LEU A 14 5.93 -14.29 0.07
N TYR A 15 4.76 -13.66 -0.13
CA TYR A 15 4.59 -12.48 -0.96
C TYR A 15 4.23 -11.22 -0.17
N VAL A 16 3.59 -11.34 0.99
CA VAL A 16 3.05 -10.18 1.74
C VAL A 16 3.62 -10.07 3.15
N SER A 17 3.69 -8.84 3.64
CA SER A 17 4.51 -8.45 4.79
C SER A 17 3.93 -8.85 6.15
N ASN A 18 2.61 -9.07 6.24
CA ASN A 18 1.95 -9.38 7.51
C ASN A 18 0.84 -10.45 7.37
N ARG A 19 0.44 -11.00 8.52
CA ARG A 19 -0.55 -12.08 8.60
C ARG A 19 -1.94 -11.65 8.14
N ALA A 20 -2.39 -10.44 8.47
CA ALA A 20 -3.74 -9.97 8.13
C ALA A 20 -3.91 -9.88 6.61
N VAL A 21 -2.89 -9.36 5.93
CA VAL A 21 -2.86 -9.28 4.46
C VAL A 21 -2.84 -10.67 3.84
N ALA A 22 -2.09 -11.62 4.41
CA ALA A 22 -2.11 -13.00 3.93
C ALA A 22 -3.50 -13.63 4.06
N ASP A 23 -4.26 -13.27 5.08
CA ASP A 23 -5.65 -13.71 5.27
C ASP A 23 -6.60 -13.08 4.24
N GLU A 24 -6.45 -11.78 3.94
CA GLU A 24 -7.18 -11.12 2.85
C GLU A 24 -6.92 -11.80 1.50
N VAL A 25 -5.64 -12.06 1.17
CA VAL A 25 -5.26 -12.73 -0.08
C VAL A 25 -5.89 -14.12 -0.21
N VAL A 26 -5.99 -14.88 0.89
CA VAL A 26 -6.66 -16.19 0.89
C VAL A 26 -8.17 -16.04 0.68
N GLN A 27 -8.79 -15.02 1.27
CA GLN A 27 -10.22 -14.73 1.06
C GLN A 27 -10.51 -14.39 -0.40
N ASP A 28 -9.75 -13.45 -0.98
CA ASP A 28 -9.86 -13.08 -2.40
C ASP A 28 -9.68 -14.30 -3.32
N THR A 29 -8.78 -15.20 -2.96
CA THR A 29 -8.58 -16.45 -3.70
C THR A 29 -9.84 -17.31 -3.69
N TRP A 30 -10.52 -17.46 -2.56
CA TRP A 30 -11.77 -18.23 -2.51
C TRP A 30 -12.88 -17.57 -3.31
N VAL A 31 -12.98 -16.24 -3.29
CA VAL A 31 -13.92 -15.50 -4.14
C VAL A 31 -13.63 -15.76 -5.62
N GLY A 32 -12.37 -15.64 -6.05
CA GLY A 32 -11.95 -15.92 -7.42
C GLY A 32 -12.19 -17.38 -7.84
N VAL A 33 -11.99 -18.32 -6.91
CA VAL A 33 -12.30 -19.74 -7.13
C VAL A 33 -13.79 -19.94 -7.37
N ILE A 34 -14.67 -19.40 -6.51
CA ILE A 34 -16.13 -19.56 -6.65
C ILE A 34 -16.63 -18.93 -7.96
N GLN A 35 -16.12 -17.74 -8.30
CA GLN A 35 -16.48 -17.06 -9.54
C GLN A 35 -15.98 -17.79 -10.79
N GLY A 36 -14.76 -18.36 -10.73
CA GLY A 36 -14.11 -19.02 -11.86
C GLY A 36 -14.42 -20.51 -12.01
N LEU A 37 -15.04 -21.15 -11.02
CA LEU A 37 -15.20 -22.62 -10.99
C LEU A 37 -15.99 -23.14 -12.19
N TRP A 38 -17.03 -22.40 -12.61
CA TRP A 38 -17.86 -22.76 -13.76
C TRP A 38 -17.12 -22.72 -15.10
N ALA A 39 -16.05 -21.90 -15.19
CA ALA A 39 -15.22 -21.77 -16.38
C ALA A 39 -13.95 -22.64 -16.31
N PHE A 40 -13.80 -23.47 -15.27
CA PHE A 40 -12.62 -24.30 -15.10
C PHE A 40 -12.64 -25.51 -16.05
N GLU A 41 -11.79 -25.47 -17.07
CA GLU A 41 -11.73 -26.49 -18.15
C GLU A 41 -11.02 -27.81 -17.77
N GLY A 42 -10.51 -27.96 -16.54
CA GLY A 42 -9.88 -29.21 -16.11
C GLY A 42 -8.51 -29.53 -16.73
N ARG A 43 -7.86 -28.58 -17.43
CA ARG A 43 -6.51 -28.75 -18.02
C ARG A 43 -5.37 -28.87 -17.00
N SER A 44 -5.66 -28.70 -15.72
CA SER A 44 -4.73 -28.89 -14.60
C SER A 44 -5.50 -29.43 -13.40
N SER A 45 -4.81 -29.84 -12.32
CA SER A 45 -5.53 -30.18 -11.08
C SER A 45 -6.22 -28.94 -10.50
N LEU A 46 -7.38 -29.12 -9.86
CA LEU A 46 -8.08 -28.03 -9.17
C LEU A 46 -7.15 -27.34 -8.15
N ARG A 47 -6.32 -28.12 -7.45
CA ARG A 47 -5.30 -27.60 -6.53
C ARG A 47 -4.34 -26.65 -7.24
N THR A 48 -3.75 -27.07 -8.35
CA THR A 48 -2.82 -26.23 -9.14
C THR A 48 -3.50 -24.93 -9.56
N TRP A 49 -4.75 -25.01 -10.00
CA TRP A 49 -5.52 -23.84 -10.42
C TRP A 49 -5.80 -22.87 -9.27
N ILE A 50 -6.23 -23.36 -8.10
CA ILE A 50 -6.42 -22.53 -6.90
C ILE A 50 -5.12 -21.82 -6.50
N PHE A 51 -3.99 -22.53 -6.47
CA PHE A 51 -2.70 -21.92 -6.14
C PHE A 51 -2.27 -20.88 -7.18
N ARG A 52 -2.64 -21.05 -8.45
CA ARG A 52 -2.38 -20.03 -9.47
C ARG A 52 -3.18 -18.74 -9.22
N ILE A 53 -4.46 -18.87 -8.86
CA ILE A 53 -5.29 -17.71 -8.45
C ILE A 53 -4.64 -17.01 -7.25
N LEU A 54 -4.27 -17.76 -6.20
CA LEU A 54 -3.60 -17.23 -5.02
C LEU A 54 -2.36 -16.42 -5.36
N ILE A 55 -1.45 -16.97 -6.17
CA ILE A 55 -0.20 -16.31 -6.55
C ILE A 55 -0.48 -15.00 -7.29
N ASN A 56 -1.52 -14.95 -8.14
CA ASN A 56 -1.89 -13.73 -8.86
C ASN A 56 -2.39 -12.63 -7.91
N HIS A 57 -3.25 -12.98 -6.94
CA HIS A 57 -3.70 -12.03 -5.92
C HIS A 57 -2.53 -11.58 -5.02
N ALA A 58 -1.71 -12.51 -4.55
CA ALA A 58 -0.58 -12.24 -3.67
C ALA A 58 0.44 -11.30 -4.32
N LYS A 59 0.80 -11.53 -5.59
CA LYS A 59 1.68 -10.63 -6.36
C LYS A 59 1.10 -9.25 -6.54
N THR A 60 -0.18 -9.17 -6.92
CA THR A 60 -0.87 -7.88 -7.08
C THR A 60 -0.87 -7.09 -5.78
N ARG A 61 -1.11 -7.76 -4.63
CA ARG A 61 -1.08 -7.14 -3.30
C ARG A 61 0.33 -6.70 -2.90
N ALA A 62 1.33 -7.55 -3.07
CA ALA A 62 2.73 -7.25 -2.76
C ALA A 62 3.23 -6.01 -3.52
N VAL A 63 2.89 -5.93 -4.80
CA VAL A 63 3.23 -4.80 -5.67
C VAL A 63 2.52 -3.50 -5.26
N ARG A 64 1.31 -3.58 -4.67
CA ARG A 64 0.62 -2.41 -4.10
C ARG A 64 1.23 -2.00 -2.77
N GLU A 65 1.48 -2.94 -1.86
CA GLU A 65 2.09 -2.65 -0.55
C GLU A 65 3.52 -2.13 -0.64
N GLY A 66 4.31 -2.62 -1.59
CA GLY A 66 5.65 -2.07 -1.83
C GLY A 66 5.65 -0.59 -2.26
N ARG A 67 4.50 -0.04 -2.69
CA ARG A 67 4.35 1.38 -3.02
C ARG A 67 3.82 2.22 -1.87
N THR A 68 3.52 1.63 -0.71
CA THR A 68 2.83 2.33 0.38
C THR A 68 3.48 1.99 1.72
N VAL A 69 3.97 3.00 2.43
CA VAL A 69 4.42 2.84 3.81
C VAL A 69 3.23 3.16 4.72
N PRO A 70 2.80 2.26 5.63
CA PRO A 70 1.76 2.57 6.59
C PRO A 70 2.16 3.79 7.42
N PHE A 71 1.22 4.69 7.72
CA PHE A 71 1.48 5.91 8.50
C PHE A 71 2.13 5.61 9.86
N ALA A 72 1.76 4.51 10.51
CA ALA A 72 2.36 4.04 11.75
C ALA A 72 3.81 3.52 11.61
N GLY A 73 4.25 3.22 10.38
CA GLY A 73 5.63 2.83 10.05
C GLY A 73 6.52 4.01 9.69
N VAL A 74 5.96 5.23 9.57
CA VAL A 74 6.73 6.46 9.63
C VAL A 74 7.23 6.55 11.08
N ALA A 75 8.53 6.32 11.28
CA ALA A 75 9.11 6.32 12.61
C ALA A 75 8.79 7.65 13.31
N ALA A 76 8.27 7.59 14.53
CA ALA A 76 8.08 8.77 15.36
C ALA A 76 9.41 9.53 15.58
N ASP A 77 10.55 8.85 15.41
CA ASP A 77 11.89 9.45 15.49
C ASP A 77 12.24 10.34 14.27
N ASP A 78 11.59 10.16 13.11
CA ASP A 78 11.68 11.08 11.96
C ASP A 78 10.72 12.28 12.09
N VAL A 79 9.74 12.18 12.99
CA VAL A 79 8.84 13.27 13.36
C VAL A 79 9.38 13.89 14.65
N GLY A 80 10.45 14.68 14.52
CA GLY A 80 11.11 15.33 15.65
C GLY A 80 10.13 16.13 16.53
N GLY A 81 9.63 15.51 17.61
CA GLY A 81 8.73 16.13 18.58
C GLY A 81 7.54 16.93 17.97
N PRO A 82 6.90 17.80 18.74
CA PRO A 82 5.97 18.80 18.21
C PRO A 82 6.72 19.98 17.58
N GLU A 83 7.93 19.79 17.05
CA GLU A 83 8.58 20.85 16.30
C GLU A 83 7.85 21.00 14.96
N ALA A 84 7.49 22.24 14.65
CA ALA A 84 6.89 22.54 13.37
C ALA A 84 7.85 22.10 12.26
N ALA A 85 7.39 21.26 11.34
CA ALA A 85 8.18 20.75 10.21
C ALA A 85 8.78 21.87 9.34
N VAL A 86 8.29 23.11 9.50
CA VAL A 86 8.74 24.32 8.84
C VAL A 86 8.67 25.51 9.79
N SER A 87 9.54 26.49 9.62
CA SER A 87 9.52 27.72 10.42
C SER A 87 8.17 28.45 10.31
N PRO A 88 7.59 28.96 11.42
CA PRO A 88 6.30 29.66 11.42
C PRO A 88 6.22 30.88 10.48
N GLU A 89 7.36 31.55 10.24
CA GLU A 89 7.49 32.71 9.35
C GLU A 89 7.15 32.39 7.87
N ARG A 90 7.10 31.10 7.51
CA ARG A 90 6.62 30.67 6.18
C ARG A 90 5.12 30.80 6.00
N PHE A 91 4.38 31.01 7.08
CA PHE A 91 2.95 31.29 7.06
C PHE A 91 2.69 32.76 7.41
N ARG A 92 1.65 33.32 6.80
CA ARG A 92 1.17 34.65 7.14
C ARG A 92 0.64 34.67 8.58
N PRO A 93 0.90 35.74 9.33
CA PRO A 93 0.48 35.86 10.73
C PRO A 93 -1.03 35.69 10.92
N ALA A 94 -1.42 35.29 12.13
CA ALA A 94 -2.84 35.11 12.51
C ALA A 94 -3.68 36.40 12.34
N ASP A 95 -3.03 37.56 12.44
CA ASP A 95 -3.67 38.88 12.32
C ASP A 95 -3.81 39.34 10.85
N HIS A 96 -3.49 38.51 9.87
CA HIS A 96 -3.64 38.87 8.45
C HIS A 96 -5.12 38.92 8.06
N PRO A 97 -5.61 40.04 7.49
CA PRO A 97 -7.05 40.32 7.37
C PRO A 97 -7.85 39.31 6.52
N THR A 98 -7.19 38.61 5.59
CA THR A 98 -7.88 37.70 4.65
C THR A 98 -7.16 36.38 4.42
N GLU A 99 -5.93 36.22 4.91
CA GLU A 99 -5.03 35.13 4.48
C GLU A 99 -4.17 34.61 5.63
N ALA A 100 -4.67 34.69 6.86
CA ALA A 100 -4.01 34.16 8.05
C ALA A 100 -3.74 32.65 7.87
N GLY A 101 -2.50 32.21 8.15
CA GLY A 101 -2.10 30.80 8.00
C GLY A 101 -1.80 30.36 6.56
N HIS A 102 -1.95 31.22 5.55
CA HIS A 102 -1.51 30.91 4.19
C HIS A 102 0.01 31.02 4.06
N TRP A 103 0.60 30.33 3.08
CA TRP A 103 2.02 30.46 2.77
C TRP A 103 2.38 31.89 2.36
N THR A 104 3.45 32.44 2.94
CA THR A 104 3.98 33.77 2.59
C THR A 104 4.61 33.77 1.20
N SER A 105 5.15 32.63 0.78
CA SER A 105 5.60 32.37 -0.59
C SER A 105 5.40 30.90 -0.92
N LEU A 106 5.05 30.59 -2.17
CA LEU A 106 4.99 29.21 -2.65
C LEU A 106 6.37 28.56 -2.44
N PRO A 107 6.42 27.33 -1.89
CA PRO A 107 7.67 26.59 -1.80
C PRO A 107 8.34 26.51 -3.18
N ARG A 108 9.52 27.12 -3.32
CA ARG A 108 10.29 27.13 -4.58
C ARG A 108 10.90 25.76 -4.91
N ASP A 109 10.86 24.83 -3.97
CA ASP A 109 11.46 23.50 -4.05
C ASP A 109 10.52 22.40 -4.60
N ILE A 110 9.36 22.76 -5.16
CA ILE A 110 8.48 21.74 -5.77
C ILE A 110 9.18 21.03 -6.95
N GLU A 111 10.09 21.72 -7.65
CA GLU A 111 10.88 21.15 -8.74
C GLU A 111 11.99 20.22 -8.24
N THR A 112 12.52 20.46 -7.04
CA THR A 112 13.55 19.61 -6.39
C THR A 112 12.95 18.51 -5.53
N SER A 113 11.62 18.49 -5.40
CA SER A 113 10.85 17.44 -4.73
C SER A 113 11.16 16.06 -5.35
N PRO A 114 11.15 14.97 -4.56
CA PRO A 114 11.37 13.61 -5.07
C PRO A 114 10.53 13.28 -6.31
N GLU A 115 9.29 13.77 -6.43
CA GLU A 115 8.50 13.61 -7.67
C GLU A 115 9.10 14.31 -8.90
N GLY A 116 9.69 15.50 -8.77
CA GLY A 116 10.32 16.23 -9.88
C GLY A 116 11.52 15.48 -10.47
N ARG A 117 12.32 14.84 -9.61
CA ARG A 117 13.46 14.01 -10.04
C ARG A 117 13.04 12.74 -10.78
N LEU A 118 11.86 12.20 -10.48
CA LEU A 118 11.32 11.00 -11.15
C LEU A 118 10.80 11.31 -12.55
N LEU A 119 10.32 12.53 -12.80
CA LEU A 119 9.79 12.97 -14.09
C LEU A 119 10.86 13.54 -15.04
N SER A 120 12.08 13.72 -14.56
CA SER A 120 13.20 14.30 -15.32
C SER A 120 14.02 13.24 -16.09
N ARG A 121 13.46 12.05 -16.36
CA ARG A 121 14.17 10.92 -16.97
C ARG A 121 13.55 10.46 -18.28
#